data_AF-A0A9D9AK97-F1
#
_entry.id   AF-A0A9D9AK97-F1
#
_cell.length_a   1.000
_cell.length_b   1.000
_cell.length_c   1.000
_cell.angle_alpha   90.00
_cell.angle_beta   90.00
_cell.angle_gamma   90.00
#
_symmetry.space_group_name_H-M   'P 1'
#
loop_
_entity.id
_entity.type
_entity.pdbx_description
1 polymer ?
#
loop_
_entity_poly.entity_id
_entity_poly.type
_entity_poly.pdbx_seq_one_letter_code
_entity_poly.pdbx_strand_id
1 'polypeptide(L)'
;MIDTLTTIFDRAGLMPHGVCFAWRPDLVFAHAGADLMITVAYLAIPIALYKLVRARADIQFGWVLYTFAAFILLCGLTHAVNMYVLWEPNYAFQALVKLATAIVSIATAVLVWRILPKLYALPNMSQLLQSNQQLATEAKRHATAKEQLAQRTSELQASNEDLTESNRLLVSEIEQHTVAKDQLAQRT
;
A
#
# COMPACT_ATOMS: atom_id res chain seq x y z
N MET A 1 17.29 16.24 43.99
CA MET A 1 16.66 15.73 42.75
C MET A 1 16.80 14.21 42.60
N ILE A 2 17.87 13.58 43.09
CA ILE A 2 17.97 12.11 43.17
C ILE A 2 17.06 11.54 44.27
N ASP A 3 16.94 12.21 45.42
CA ASP A 3 16.09 11.76 46.54
C ASP A 3 14.59 11.72 46.22
N THR A 4 14.14 12.57 45.30
CA THR A 4 12.77 12.58 44.77
C THR A 4 12.50 11.41 43.81
N LEU A 5 13.53 10.93 43.09
CA LEU A 5 13.40 9.76 42.23
C LEU A 5 13.39 8.48 43.08
N THR A 6 14.20 8.40 44.14
CA THR A 6 14.20 7.24 45.04
C THR A 6 12.89 7.11 45.81
N THR A 7 12.25 8.22 46.22
CA THR A 7 10.91 8.20 46.85
C THR A 7 9.78 7.80 45.91
N ILE A 8 9.86 8.10 44.61
CA ILE A 8 8.85 7.65 43.64
C ILE A 8 8.91 6.13 43.43
N PHE A 9 10.10 5.54 43.49
CA PHE A 9 10.31 4.09 43.38
C PHE A 9 10.24 3.36 44.72
N ASP A 10 10.09 4.08 45.83
CA ASP A 10 9.92 3.49 47.14
C ASP A 10 8.55 2.81 47.24
N ARG A 11 8.57 1.54 47.65
CA ARG A 11 7.37 0.70 47.78
C ARG A 11 6.82 0.72 49.20
N ALA A 12 7.52 1.35 50.14
CA ALA A 12 7.16 1.37 51.55
C ALA A 12 5.78 2.00 51.76
N GLY A 13 4.84 1.21 52.29
CA GLY A 13 3.48 1.65 52.61
C GLY A 13 2.44 1.52 51.48
N LEU A 14 2.82 1.04 50.28
CA LEU A 14 1.86 0.80 49.19
C LEU A 14 1.21 -0.58 49.34
N MET A 15 -0.12 -0.63 49.20
CA MET A 15 -0.88 -1.89 49.25
C MET A 15 -1.02 -2.49 47.84
N PRO A 16 -0.84 -3.82 47.67
CA PRO A 16 -1.14 -4.51 46.42
C PRO A 16 -2.59 -4.29 46.00
N HIS A 17 -2.87 -4.27 44.70
CA HIS A 17 -4.24 -4.10 44.21
C HIS A 17 -5.18 -5.24 44.64
N GLY A 18 -4.64 -6.42 44.97
CA GLY A 18 -5.42 -7.50 45.59
C GLY A 18 -6.11 -7.10 46.90
N VAL A 19 -5.53 -6.17 47.67
CA VAL A 19 -6.14 -5.61 48.89
C VAL A 19 -7.38 -4.81 48.56
N CYS A 20 -7.41 -4.08 47.43
CA CYS A 20 -8.59 -3.35 46.97
C CYS A 20 -9.76 -4.28 46.64
N PHE A 21 -9.47 -5.54 46.28
CA PHE A 21 -10.48 -6.58 46.07
C PHE A 21 -10.80 -7.39 47.32
N ALA A 22 -10.30 -6.97 48.48
CA ALA A 22 -10.35 -7.73 49.74
C ALA A 22 -9.85 -9.18 49.58
N TRP A 23 -8.95 -9.43 48.61
CA TRP A 23 -8.48 -10.76 48.21
C TRP A 23 -9.60 -11.77 47.93
N ARG A 24 -10.80 -11.30 47.53
CA ARG A 24 -11.86 -12.23 47.14
C ARG A 24 -11.44 -13.00 45.89
N PRO A 25 -11.41 -14.34 45.93
CA PRO A 25 -10.83 -15.13 44.86
C PRO A 25 -11.58 -14.96 43.54
N ASP A 26 -12.90 -14.79 43.59
CA ASP A 26 -13.74 -14.55 42.41
C ASP A 26 -13.29 -13.31 41.61
N LEU A 27 -13.05 -12.18 42.28
CA LEU A 27 -12.60 -10.94 41.63
C LEU A 27 -11.15 -11.04 41.17
N VAL A 28 -10.27 -11.57 42.01
CA VAL A 28 -8.84 -11.69 41.68
C VAL A 28 -8.64 -12.57 40.46
N PHE A 29 -9.29 -13.73 40.39
CA PHE A 29 -9.20 -14.62 39.22
C PHE A 29 -9.85 -14.01 37.98
N ALA A 30 -10.99 -13.32 38.13
CA ALA A 30 -11.64 -12.65 37.00
C ALA A 30 -10.74 -11.56 36.40
N HIS A 31 -10.17 -10.68 37.22
CA HIS A 31 -9.28 -9.61 36.76
C HIS A 31 -7.97 -10.14 36.20
N ALA A 32 -7.29 -11.05 36.92
CA ALA A 32 -6.04 -11.64 36.46
C ALA A 32 -6.23 -12.45 35.16
N GLY A 33 -7.31 -13.23 35.06
CA GLY A 33 -7.65 -13.99 33.86
C GLY A 33 -7.94 -13.08 32.67
N ALA A 34 -8.73 -12.02 32.87
CA ALA A 34 -9.01 -11.04 31.83
C ALA A 34 -7.74 -10.32 31.35
N ASP A 35 -6.92 -9.82 32.27
CA ASP A 35 -5.66 -9.14 31.93
C ASP A 35 -4.71 -10.09 31.18
N LEU A 36 -4.60 -11.35 31.61
CA LEU A 36 -3.79 -12.35 30.91
C LEU A 36 -4.29 -12.59 29.47
N MET A 37 -5.60 -12.79 29.29
CA MET A 37 -6.19 -12.99 27.97
C MET A 37 -5.96 -11.78 27.05
N ILE A 38 -6.11 -10.56 27.59
CA ILE A 38 -5.86 -9.32 26.84
C ILE A 38 -4.38 -9.20 26.48
N THR A 39 -3.46 -9.46 27.42
CA THR A 39 -2.01 -9.43 27.13
C THR A 39 -1.65 -10.41 26.02
N VAL A 40 -2.16 -11.65 26.05
CA VAL A 40 -1.90 -12.63 24.98
C VAL A 40 -2.44 -12.15 23.63
N ALA A 41 -3.67 -11.64 23.61
CA ALA A 41 -4.26 -11.10 22.38
C ALA A 41 -3.44 -9.92 21.83
N TYR A 42 -3.00 -9.02 22.71
CA TYR A 42 -2.26 -7.81 22.33
C TYR A 42 -0.79 -8.08 21.99
N LEU A 43 -0.24 -9.24 22.32
CA LEU A 43 1.02 -9.72 21.76
C LEU A 43 0.83 -10.36 20.38
N ALA A 44 -0.29 -11.05 20.16
CA ALA A 44 -0.58 -11.73 18.90
C ALA A 44 -0.92 -10.77 17.74
N ILE A 45 -1.73 -9.73 17.99
CA ILE A 45 -2.17 -8.78 16.95
C ILE A 45 -0.98 -8.09 16.26
N PRO A 46 0.02 -7.53 16.98
CA PRO A 46 1.20 -6.90 16.38
C PRO A 46 2.02 -7.84 15.51
N ILE A 47 2.13 -9.12 15.88
CA ILE A 47 2.80 -10.15 15.06
C ILE A 47 2.06 -10.34 13.74
N ALA A 48 0.73 -10.41 13.77
CA ALA A 48 -0.09 -10.53 12.56
C ALA A 48 0.04 -9.27 11.67
N LEU A 49 0.00 -8.08 12.26
CA LEU A 49 0.20 -6.81 11.53
C LEU A 49 1.58 -6.72 10.88
N TYR A 50 2.64 -7.12 11.61
CA TYR A 50 3.99 -7.16 11.06
C TYR A 50 4.09 -8.10 9.86
N LYS A 51 3.52 -9.31 9.96
CA LYS A 51 3.47 -10.26 8.85
C LYS A 51 2.70 -9.71 7.64
N LEU A 52 1.59 -9.02 7.87
CA LEU A 52 0.79 -8.39 6.81
C LEU A 52 1.60 -7.32 6.05
N VAL A 53 2.21 -6.38 6.77
CA VAL A 53 3.00 -5.30 6.14
C VAL A 53 4.19 -5.87 5.39
N ARG A 54 4.84 -6.90 5.93
CA ARG A 54 5.96 -7.58 5.24
C ARG A 54 5.52 -8.35 4.00
N ALA A 55 4.32 -8.93 4.00
CA ALA A 55 3.79 -9.67 2.85
C ALA A 55 3.25 -8.76 1.74
N ARG A 56 2.91 -7.50 2.05
CA ARG A 56 2.26 -6.56 1.13
C ARG A 56 3.07 -5.28 1.01
N ALA A 57 4.02 -5.26 0.08
CA ALA A 57 4.83 -4.08 -0.23
C ALA A 57 4.04 -2.91 -0.86
N ASP A 58 2.81 -3.17 -1.31
CA ASP A 58 1.89 -2.21 -1.94
C ASP A 58 1.16 -1.29 -0.94
N ILE A 59 1.35 -1.48 0.37
CA ILE A 59 0.66 -0.68 1.40
C ILE A 59 1.33 0.70 1.54
N GLN A 60 0.77 1.72 0.88
CA GLN A 60 1.26 3.11 0.91
C GLN A 60 1.40 3.72 2.32
N PHE A 61 0.62 3.26 3.29
CA PHE A 61 0.63 3.75 4.68
C PHE A 61 1.04 2.67 5.68
N GLY A 62 1.89 1.72 5.28
CA GLY A 62 2.31 0.59 6.13
C GLY A 62 2.95 1.01 7.46
N TRP A 63 3.58 2.19 7.52
CA TRP A 63 4.14 2.73 8.74
C TRP A 63 3.08 3.04 9.82
N VAL A 64 1.84 3.35 9.43
CA VAL A 64 0.72 3.60 10.36
C VAL A 64 0.35 2.32 11.10
N LEU A 65 0.43 1.19 10.39
CA LEU A 65 0.22 -0.13 11.00
C LEU A 65 1.30 -0.45 12.03
N TYR A 66 2.55 0.02 11.83
CA TYR A 66 3.59 -0.10 12.86
C TYR A 66 3.32 0.78 14.08
N THR A 67 2.87 2.04 13.90
CA THR A 67 2.50 2.90 15.04
C THR A 67 1.31 2.32 15.80
N PHE A 68 0.33 1.76 15.10
CA PHE A 68 -0.82 1.08 15.70
C PHE A 68 -0.42 -0.21 16.41
N ALA A 69 0.50 -1.00 15.82
CA ALA A 69 1.05 -2.19 16.46
C ALA A 69 1.82 -1.85 17.75
N ALA A 70 2.63 -0.79 17.74
CA ALA A 70 3.32 -0.29 18.93
C ALA A 70 2.33 0.16 20.01
N PHE A 71 1.28 0.89 19.65
CA PHE A 71 0.20 1.27 20.55
C PHE A 71 -0.46 0.04 21.21
N ILE A 72 -0.82 -0.98 20.43
CA ILE A 72 -1.42 -2.21 20.95
C ILE A 72 -0.45 -2.95 21.89
N LEU A 73 0.84 -3.05 21.54
CA LEU A 73 1.85 -3.67 22.41
C LEU A 73 1.95 -2.96 23.76
N LEU A 74 2.01 -1.62 23.76
CA LEU A 74 2.08 -0.84 24.99
C LEU A 74 0.81 -1.01 25.84
N CYS A 75 -0.36 -1.03 25.22
CA CYS A 75 -1.60 -1.38 25.92
C CYS A 75 -1.54 -2.82 26.49
N GLY A 76 -0.94 -3.78 25.79
CA GLY A 76 -0.82 -5.15 26.28
C GLY A 76 0.09 -5.24 27.50
N LEU A 77 1.14 -4.40 27.51
CA LEU A 77 2.05 -4.25 28.63
C LEU A 77 1.36 -3.62 29.84
N THR A 78 0.44 -2.66 29.68
CA THR A 78 -0.31 -2.12 30.83
C THR A 78 -1.16 -3.21 31.51
N HIS A 79 -1.78 -4.11 30.75
CA HIS A 79 -2.52 -5.26 31.30
C HIS A 79 -1.60 -6.25 32.03
N ALA A 80 -0.44 -6.57 31.46
CA ALA A 80 0.54 -7.43 32.11
C ALA A 80 1.02 -6.84 33.45
N VAL A 81 1.22 -5.51 33.49
CA VAL A 81 1.61 -4.81 34.72
C VAL A 81 0.43 -4.69 35.70
N ASN A 82 -0.80 -4.48 35.25
CA ASN A 82 -1.99 -4.49 36.11
C ASN A 82 -2.15 -5.83 36.82
N MET A 83 -2.00 -6.93 36.07
CA MET A 83 -1.98 -8.27 36.61
C MET A 83 -0.87 -8.41 37.64
N TYR A 84 0.38 -8.04 37.33
CA TYR A 84 1.49 -8.11 38.29
C TYR A 84 1.25 -7.31 39.59
N VAL A 85 0.66 -6.11 39.47
CA VAL A 85 0.40 -5.20 40.60
C VAL A 85 -0.69 -5.69 41.55
N LEU A 86 -1.48 -6.71 41.16
CA LEU A 86 -2.36 -7.42 42.10
C LEU A 86 -1.57 -8.01 43.28
N TRP A 87 -0.37 -8.52 43.03
CA TRP A 87 0.48 -9.15 44.04
C TRP A 87 1.59 -8.22 44.54
N GLU A 88 2.22 -7.44 43.65
CA GLU A 88 3.40 -6.63 43.96
C GLU A 88 3.18 -5.15 43.59
N PRO A 89 3.07 -4.22 44.56
CA PRO A 89 2.58 -2.85 44.36
C PRO A 89 3.63 -1.91 43.71
N ASN A 90 4.17 -2.28 42.55
CA ASN A 90 5.11 -1.45 41.80
C ASN A 90 4.37 -0.40 40.94
N TYR A 91 3.72 0.55 41.61
CA TYR A 91 2.92 1.60 40.99
C TYR A 91 3.77 2.61 40.18
N ALA A 92 5.04 2.81 40.54
CA ALA A 92 5.97 3.65 39.78
C ALA A 92 6.20 3.11 38.37
N PHE A 93 6.47 1.81 38.25
CA PHE A 93 6.61 1.14 36.96
C PHE A 93 5.30 1.14 36.18
N GLN A 94 4.17 0.89 36.85
CA GLN A 94 2.85 0.98 36.22
C GLN A 94 2.58 2.39 35.67
N ALA A 95 2.91 3.44 36.41
CA ALA A 95 2.75 4.82 35.97
C ALA A 95 3.62 5.14 34.75
N LEU A 96 4.88 4.69 34.74
CA LEU A 96 5.79 4.87 33.60
C LEU A 96 5.24 4.19 32.33
N VAL A 97 4.79 2.94 32.44
CA VAL A 97 4.19 2.20 31.31
C VAL A 97 2.91 2.90 30.82
N LYS A 98 2.04 3.37 31.72
CA LYS A 98 0.83 4.13 31.37
C LYS A 98 1.17 5.45 30.68
N LEU A 99 2.18 6.19 31.14
CA LEU A 99 2.63 7.43 30.51
C LEU A 99 3.19 7.18 29.11
N ALA A 100 4.05 6.17 28.94
CA ALA A 100 4.55 5.78 27.63
C ALA A 100 3.39 5.41 26.69
N THR A 101 2.42 4.65 27.19
CA THR A 101 1.22 4.27 26.44
C THR A 101 0.43 5.50 26.02
N ALA A 102 0.17 6.45 26.94
CA ALA A 102 -0.55 7.68 26.64
C ALA A 102 0.13 8.52 25.55
N ILE A 103 1.46 8.67 25.62
CA ILE A 103 2.23 9.40 24.61
C ILE A 103 2.08 8.75 23.23
N VAL A 104 2.27 7.42 23.15
CA VAL A 104 2.14 6.67 21.89
C VAL A 104 0.71 6.71 21.36
N SER A 105 -0.31 6.63 22.23
CA SER A 105 -1.72 6.75 21.86
C SER A 105 -2.04 8.10 21.21
N ILE A 106 -1.61 9.20 21.84
CA ILE A 106 -1.83 10.56 21.33
C ILE A 106 -1.11 10.74 20.00
N ALA A 107 0.16 10.33 19.91
CA ALA A 107 0.92 10.39 18.66
C ALA A 107 0.22 9.60 17.55
N THR A 108 -0.22 8.37 17.83
CA THR A 108 -0.95 7.52 16.87
C THR A 108 -2.24 8.19 16.41
N ALA A 109 -3.04 8.76 17.33
CA ALA A 109 -4.28 9.44 17.00
C ALA A 109 -4.06 10.65 16.07
N VAL A 110 -3.07 11.50 16.37
CA VAL A 110 -2.72 12.66 15.54
C VAL A 110 -2.28 12.22 14.13
N LEU A 111 -1.43 11.20 14.05
CA LEU A 111 -0.93 10.69 12.77
C LEU A 111 -2.06 10.10 11.91
N VAL A 112 -2.96 9.32 12.52
CA VAL A 112 -4.14 8.76 11.83
C VAL A 112 -5.05 9.89 11.32
N TRP A 113 -5.35 10.90 12.13
CA TRP A 113 -6.21 12.00 11.73
C TRP A 113 -5.64 12.80 10.53
N ARG A 114 -4.32 12.97 10.51
CA ARG A 114 -3.62 13.65 9.40
C ARG A 114 -3.60 12.84 8.10
N ILE A 115 -3.72 11.52 8.16
CA ILE A 115 -3.73 10.63 6.99
C ILE A 115 -5.13 10.41 6.44
N LEU A 116 -6.15 10.49 7.29
CA LEU A 116 -7.54 10.33 6.92
C LEU A 116 -7.94 11.07 5.61
N PRO A 117 -7.62 12.36 5.40
CA PRO A 117 -7.94 13.03 4.13
C PRO A 117 -7.25 12.41 2.91
N LYS A 118 -6.01 11.88 3.07
CA LYS A 118 -5.29 11.19 1.98
C LYS A 118 -5.95 9.85 1.66
N LEU A 119 -6.49 9.18 2.67
CA LEU A 119 -7.20 7.91 2.50
C LEU A 119 -8.49 8.11 1.69
N TYR A 120 -9.20 9.21 1.91
CA TYR A 120 -10.40 9.55 1.12
C TYR A 120 -10.12 9.94 -0.33
N ALA A 121 -8.89 10.36 -0.64
CA ALA A 121 -8.49 10.67 -2.02
C ALA A 121 -8.15 9.41 -2.83
N LEU A 122 -8.05 8.24 -2.20
CA LEU A 122 -7.76 7.00 -2.91
C LEU A 122 -8.96 6.56 -3.75
N PRO A 123 -8.73 6.11 -4.99
CA PRO A 123 -9.79 5.57 -5.82
C PRO A 123 -10.36 4.31 -5.16
N ASN A 124 -11.68 4.19 -5.20
CA ASN A 124 -12.36 3.01 -4.71
C ASN A 124 -12.28 1.86 -5.73
N MET A 125 -12.66 0.65 -5.30
CA MET A 125 -12.57 -0.54 -6.15
C MET A 125 -13.39 -0.43 -7.44
N SER A 126 -14.55 0.22 -7.42
CA SER A 126 -15.37 0.37 -8.63
C SER A 126 -14.72 1.30 -9.65
N GLN A 127 -14.10 2.39 -9.21
CA GLN A 127 -13.32 3.29 -10.07
C GLN A 127 -12.11 2.56 -10.69
N LEU A 128 -11.40 1.75 -9.91
CA LEU A 128 -10.27 0.95 -10.40
C LEU A 128 -10.71 -0.08 -11.44
N LEU A 129 -11.83 -0.77 -11.22
CA LEU A 129 -12.39 -1.72 -12.18
C LEU A 129 -12.84 -1.04 -13.46
N GLN A 130 -13.52 0.11 -13.34
CA GLN A 130 -13.94 0.89 -14.50
C GLN A 130 -12.74 1.37 -15.33
N SER A 131 -11.70 1.90 -14.68
CA SER A 131 -10.48 2.33 -15.35
C SER A 131 -9.77 1.17 -16.05
N ASN A 132 -9.70 -0.01 -15.40
CA ASN A 132 -9.16 -1.23 -16.04
C ASN A 132 -9.97 -1.67 -17.26
N GLN A 133 -11.31 -1.59 -17.21
CA GLN A 133 -12.16 -1.91 -18.36
C GLN A 133 -11.99 -0.92 -19.51
N GLN A 134 -11.85 0.37 -19.20
CA GLN A 134 -11.55 1.41 -20.19
C GLN A 134 -10.19 1.15 -20.86
N LEU A 135 -9.14 0.90 -20.06
CA LEU A 135 -7.81 0.55 -20.55
C LEU A 135 -7.83 -0.69 -21.43
N ALA A 136 -8.57 -1.74 -21.05
CA ALA A 136 -8.71 -2.95 -21.86
C ALA A 136 -9.40 -2.67 -23.21
N THR A 137 -10.39 -1.78 -23.22
CA THR A 137 -11.10 -1.38 -24.44
C THR A 137 -10.20 -0.54 -25.36
N GLU A 138 -9.46 0.42 -24.80
CA GLU A 138 -8.50 1.23 -25.54
C GLU A 138 -7.35 0.39 -26.10
N ALA A 139 -6.80 -0.53 -25.31
CA ALA A 139 -5.77 -1.46 -25.78
C ALA A 139 -6.26 -2.28 -26.98
N LYS A 140 -7.51 -2.75 -26.96
CA LYS A 140 -8.13 -3.46 -28.11
C LYS A 140 -8.27 -2.56 -29.33
N ARG A 141 -8.73 -1.31 -29.17
CA ARG A 141 -8.83 -0.34 -30.27
C ARG A 141 -7.47 -0.04 -30.88
N HIS A 142 -6.44 0.15 -30.06
CA HIS A 142 -5.08 0.37 -30.54
C HIS A 142 -4.52 -0.84 -31.29
N ALA A 143 -4.81 -2.06 -30.85
CA ALA A 143 -4.41 -3.27 -31.56
C ALA A 143 -5.04 -3.33 -32.96
N THR A 144 -6.36 -3.12 -33.07
CA THR A 144 -7.06 -3.10 -34.37
C THR A 144 -6.58 -1.96 -35.28
N ALA A 145 -6.36 -0.76 -34.73
CA ALA A 145 -5.86 0.36 -35.52
C ALA A 145 -4.45 0.12 -36.06
N LYS A 146 -3.56 -0.53 -35.28
CA LYS A 146 -2.24 -0.95 -35.75
C LYS A 146 -2.33 -1.98 -36.88
N GLU A 147 -3.24 -2.93 -36.79
CA GLU A 147 -3.45 -3.93 -37.82
C GLU A 147 -3.97 -3.30 -39.14
N GLN A 148 -4.93 -2.39 -39.04
CA GLN A 148 -5.40 -1.61 -40.18
C GLN A 148 -4.29 -0.75 -40.80
N LEU A 149 -3.45 -0.13 -39.96
CA LEU A 149 -2.31 0.64 -40.44
C LEU A 149 -1.33 -0.24 -41.22
N ALA A 150 -1.01 -1.43 -40.70
CA ALA A 150 -0.13 -2.38 -41.37
C ALA A 150 -0.70 -2.85 -42.73
N GLN A 151 -2.01 -3.12 -42.79
CA GLN A 151 -2.69 -3.46 -44.04
C GLN A 151 -2.62 -2.31 -45.06
N ARG A 152 -2.97 -1.08 -44.65
CA ARG A 152 -2.90 0.11 -45.52
C ARG A 152 -1.49 0.40 -46.01
N THR A 153 -0.49 0.22 -45.15
CA THR A 153 0.93 0.37 -45.56
C THR A 153 1.29 -0.66 -46.62
N SER A 154 0.86 -1.92 -46.47
CA SER A 154 1.09 -2.96 -47.49
C SER A 154 0.37 -2.67 -48.81
N GLU A 155 -0.89 -2.19 -48.75
CA GLU A 155 -1.67 -1.79 -49.94
C GLU A 155 -1.01 -0.62 -50.68
N LEU A 156 -0.59 0.42 -49.95
CA LEU A 156 0.09 1.59 -50.53
C LEU A 156 1.44 1.22 -51.13
N GLN A 157 2.16 0.28 -50.52
CA GLN A 157 3.42 -0.23 -51.05
C GLN A 157 3.19 -0.94 -52.38
N ALA A 158 2.23 -1.87 -52.44
CA ALA A 158 1.88 -2.57 -53.68
C ALA A 158 1.39 -1.60 -54.78
N SER A 159 0.57 -0.60 -54.44
CA SER A 159 0.09 0.38 -55.42
C SER A 159 1.21 1.29 -55.94
N ASN A 160 2.17 1.67 -55.09
CA ASN A 160 3.36 2.43 -55.53
C ASN A 160 4.24 1.61 -56.46
N GLU A 161 4.40 0.31 -56.19
CA GLU A 161 5.16 -0.61 -57.05
C GLU A 161 4.51 -0.72 -58.44
N ASP A 162 3.20 -0.93 -58.51
CA ASP A 162 2.43 -0.98 -59.76
C ASP A 162 2.50 0.34 -60.55
N LEU A 163 2.36 1.49 -59.86
CA LEU A 163 2.49 2.79 -60.49
C LEU A 163 3.91 3.05 -61.03
N THR A 164 4.93 2.57 -60.32
CA THR A 164 6.33 2.68 -60.75
C THR A 164 6.59 1.80 -61.97
N GLU A 165 6.01 0.61 -62.01
CA GLU A 165 6.07 -0.29 -63.16
C GLU A 165 5.37 0.31 -64.38
N SER A 166 4.14 0.79 -64.23
CA SER A 166 3.38 1.44 -65.31
C SER A 166 4.10 2.67 -65.87
N ASN A 167 4.65 3.52 -64.99
CA ASN A 167 5.48 4.65 -65.43
C ASN A 167 6.71 4.19 -66.22
N ARG A 168 7.39 3.13 -65.79
CA ARG A 168 8.56 2.59 -66.49
C ARG A 168 8.19 2.06 -67.89
N LEU A 169 7.06 1.38 -68.02
CA LEU A 169 6.56 0.89 -69.30
C LEU A 169 6.24 2.04 -70.26
N LEU A 170 5.51 3.05 -69.79
CA LEU A 170 5.18 4.24 -70.59
C LEU A 170 6.43 5.00 -71.06
N VAL A 171 7.43 5.17 -70.18
CA VAL A 171 8.71 5.78 -70.57
C VAL A 171 9.39 4.98 -71.67
N SER A 172 9.40 3.64 -71.56
CA SER A 172 9.99 2.79 -72.60
C SER A 172 9.25 2.86 -73.93
N GLU A 173 7.91 3.00 -73.91
CA GLU A 173 7.09 3.17 -75.11
C GLU A 173 7.36 4.52 -75.77
N ILE A 174 7.48 5.60 -74.99
CA ILE A 174 7.85 6.93 -75.48
C ILE A 174 9.25 6.92 -76.11
N GLU A 175 10.23 6.26 -75.48
CA GLU A 175 11.57 6.10 -76.04
C GLU A 175 11.53 5.36 -77.38
N GLN A 176 10.80 4.25 -77.45
CA GLN A 176 10.63 3.49 -78.71
C GLN A 176 10.01 4.34 -79.81
N HIS A 177 8.93 5.08 -79.50
CA HIS A 177 8.27 5.97 -80.45
C HIS A 177 9.17 7.13 -80.91
N THR A 178 10.00 7.68 -80.01
CA THR A 178 10.94 8.76 -80.33
C THR A 178 12.03 8.25 -81.28
N VAL A 179 12.65 7.11 -80.96
CA VAL A 179 13.65 6.46 -81.81
C VAL A 179 13.07 6.10 -83.18
N ALA A 180 11.85 5.56 -83.25
CA ALA A 180 11.20 5.22 -84.51
C ALA A 180 10.94 6.45 -85.39
N LYS A 181 10.52 7.57 -84.80
CA LYS A 181 10.34 8.84 -85.51
C LYS A 181 11.66 9.40 -86.04
N ASP A 182 12.74 9.36 -85.25
CA ASP A 182 14.06 9.83 -85.67
C ASP A 182 14.61 8.99 -86.84
N GLN A 183 14.40 7.66 -86.81
CA GLN A 183 14.77 6.78 -87.92
C GLN A 183 13.99 7.06 -89.21
N LEU A 184 12.70 7.41 -89.09
CA LEU A 184 11.88 7.82 -90.23
C LEU A 184 12.35 9.16 -90.80
N ALA A 185 12.67 10.14 -89.95
CA ALA A 185 13.15 11.46 -90.36
C ALA A 185 14.51 11.39 -91.09
N GLN A 186 15.39 10.46 -90.73
CA GLN A 186 16.66 10.23 -91.43
C GLN A 186 16.53 9.52 -92.79
N ARG A 187 15.35 8.97 -93.12
CA ARG A 187 15.09 8.27 -94.40
C ARG A 187 14.40 9.14 -95.46
N THR A 188 13.95 10.33 -95.12
CA THR A 188 13.41 11.38 -96.00
C THR A 188 14.44 12.44 -96.30
#